data_AF-A0A8T3ZKZ5-F1
#
_entry.id   AF-A0A8T3ZKZ5-F1
#
_cell.length_a   1.000
_cell.length_b   1.000
_cell.length_c   1.000
_cell.angle_alpha   90.00
_cell.angle_beta   90.00
_cell.angle_gamma   90.00
#
_symmetry.space_group_name_H-M   'P 1'
#
loop_
_entity.id
_entity.type
_entity.pdbx_description
1 polymer ?
#
loop_
_entity_poly.entity_id
_entity_poly.type
_entity_poly.pdbx_seq_one_letter_code
_entity_poly.pdbx_strand_id
1 'polypeptide(L)' 'MIECEAIIKKWGNSFGVVLSKPFLKKNKLSPHDKIKIIITKESKKNAAQKLWGALPFWKTSSDDLEKYADKEFDLPV' A
#
# COMPACT_ATOMS: atom_id res chain seq x y z
N MET A 1 0.82 11.59 17.18
CA MET A 1 0.88 11.48 15.70
C MET A 1 -0.53 11.12 15.24
N ILE A 2 -1.12 11.86 14.30
CA ILE A 2 -2.47 11.57 13.80
C ILE A 2 -2.32 10.96 12.41
N GLU A 3 -2.79 9.74 12.24
CA GLU A 3 -2.71 9.00 10.98
C GLU A 3 -4.05 9.07 10.25
N CYS A 4 -4.01 9.27 8.94
CA CYS A 4 -5.19 9.19 8.09
C CYS A 4 -4.82 8.66 6.72
N GLU A 5 -5.70 7.83 6.17
CA GLU A 5 -5.63 7.48 4.76
C GLU A 5 -6.05 8.69 3.92
N ALA A 6 -5.29 8.95 2.86
CA ALA A 6 -5.51 10.09 2.00
C ALA A 6 -5.26 9.73 0.54
N ILE A 7 -5.98 10.42 -0.35
CA ILE A 7 -5.84 10.21 -1.79
C ILE A 7 -4.98 11.35 -2.35
N ILE A 8 -3.94 10.99 -3.08
CA ILE A 8 -3.12 11.95 -3.82
C ILE A 8 -3.83 12.25 -5.14
N LYS A 9 -4.07 13.53 -5.44
CA LYS A 9 -4.63 13.99 -6.72
C LYS A 9 -3.75 15.07 -7.35
N LYS A 10 -3.74 15.13 -8.69
CA LYS A 10 -3.12 16.24 -9.42
C LYS A 10 -4.01 17.49 -9.30
N TRP A 11 -3.41 18.62 -8.98
CA TRP A 11 -4.06 19.94 -8.94
C TRP A 11 -3.18 20.95 -9.67
N GLY A 12 -3.57 21.28 -10.91
CA GLY A 12 -2.74 22.13 -11.78
C GLY A 12 -1.38 21.50 -12.04
N ASN A 13 -0.30 22.20 -11.70
CA ASN A 13 1.08 21.72 -11.82
C ASN A 13 1.62 21.07 -10.51
N SER A 14 0.76 20.87 -9.52
CA SER A 14 1.13 20.32 -8.21
C SER A 14 0.34 19.06 -7.89
N PHE A 15 0.76 18.33 -6.87
CA PHE A 15 -0.02 17.27 -6.26
C PHE A 15 -0.60 17.74 -4.93
N GLY A 16 -1.85 17.41 -4.69
CA GLY A 16 -2.56 17.67 -3.44
C GLY A 16 -2.93 16.36 -2.73
N VAL A 17 -2.95 16.41 -1.41
CA VAL A 17 -3.44 15.32 -0.56
C VAL A 17 -4.88 15.65 -0.16
N VAL A 18 -5.83 14.79 -0.53
CA VAL A 18 -7.25 14.99 -0.22
C VAL A 18 -7.58 14.33 1.12
N LEU A 19 -7.97 15.15 2.09
CA LEU A 19 -8.43 14.73 3.41
C LEU A 19 -9.95 14.84 3.51
N SER A 20 -10.58 13.96 4.30
CA SER A 20 -12.03 13.98 4.47
C SER A 20 -12.48 15.18 5.33
N LYS A 21 -13.63 15.79 4.99
CA LYS A 21 -14.21 16.89 5.78
C LYS A 21 -14.42 16.53 7.27
N PRO A 22 -14.90 15.32 7.63
CA PRO A 22 -15.04 14.93 9.04
C PRO A 22 -13.71 14.93 9.78
N PHE A 23 -12.64 14.47 9.13
CA PHE A 23 -11.29 14.47 9.70
C PHE A 23 -10.79 15.90 9.95
N LEU A 24 -11.00 16.82 9.00
CA LEU A 24 -10.62 18.22 9.18
C LEU A 24 -11.36 18.87 10.36
N LYS A 25 -12.67 18.63 10.49
CA LYS A 25 -13.47 19.15 11.60
C LYS A 25 -13.02 18.59 12.95
N LYS A 26 -12.82 17.27 13.05
CA LYS A 26 -12.38 16.61 14.29
C LYS A 26 -11.03 17.14 14.78
N ASN A 27 -10.11 17.42 13.86
CA ASN A 27 -8.76 17.89 14.17
C ASN A 27 -8.62 19.42 14.12
N LYS A 28 -9.74 20.15 13.92
CA LYS A 28 -9.78 21.62 13.85
C LYS A 28 -8.77 22.22 12.86
N LEU A 29 -8.65 21.57 11.69
CA LEU A 29 -7.74 22.01 10.61
C LEU A 29 -8.45 22.95 9.64
N SER A 30 -7.77 24.03 9.28
CA SER A 30 -8.20 25.04 8.31
C SER A 30 -7.40 24.94 7.00
N PRO A 31 -7.97 25.32 5.83
CA PRO A 31 -7.24 25.40 4.57
C PRO A 31 -6.00 26.30 4.57
N HIS A 32 -5.84 27.16 5.58
CA HIS A 32 -4.72 28.10 5.68
C HIS A 32 -3.61 27.60 6.63
N ASP A 33 -3.83 26.47 7.30
CA ASP A 33 -2.85 25.92 8.22
C ASP A 33 -1.70 25.27 7.45
N LYS A 34 -0.48 25.46 7.95
CA LYS A 34 0.69 24.73 7.48
C LYS A 34 0.79 23.42 8.23
N ILE A 35 0.87 22.31 7.50
CA ILE A 35 0.96 20.97 8.07
C ILE A 35 2.24 20.27 7.62
N LYS A 36 2.80 19.42 8.49
CA LYS A 36 3.88 18.50 8.16
C LYS A 36 3.27 17.14 7.79
N ILE A 37 3.63 16.62 6.62
CA ILE A 37 3.11 15.34 6.11
C ILE A 37 4.24 14.32 6.20
N ILE A 38 3.94 13.14 6.77
CA ILE A 38 4.82 11.97 6.76
C ILE A 38 4.15 10.93 5.87
N ILE A 39 4.82 10.53 4.79
CA ILE A 39 4.25 9.64 3.78
C ILE A 39 4.83 8.24 3.98
N THR A 40 3.97 7.29 4.33
CA THR A 40 4.29 5.87 4.35
C THR A 40 3.62 5.22 3.16
N LYS A 41 4.41 4.74 2.19
CA LYS A 41 3.87 4.14 0.96
C LYS A 41 3.40 2.72 1.26
N GLU A 42 2.09 2.48 1.20
CA GLU A 42 1.55 1.13 1.25
C GLU A 42 1.95 0.37 -0.03
N SER A 43 2.89 -0.56 0.10
CA SER A 43 3.30 -1.41 -1.00
C SER A 43 2.24 -2.48 -1.24
N LYS A 44 1.55 -2.41 -2.38
CA LYS A 44 0.62 -3.47 -2.84
C LYS A 44 1.25 -4.87 -2.92
N LYS A 45 2.59 -4.96 -2.89
CA LYS A 45 3.34 -6.22 -2.87
C LYS A 45 2.98 -7.14 -1.69
N ASN A 46 2.40 -6.61 -0.61
CA ASN A 46 2.05 -7.42 0.56
C ASN A 46 0.66 -8.06 0.51
N ALA A 47 -0.18 -7.77 -0.48
CA ALA A 47 -1.49 -8.43 -0.60
C ALA A 47 -1.34 -9.93 -0.93
N ALA A 48 -0.40 -10.27 -1.82
CA ALA A 48 -0.05 -11.65 -2.11
C ALA A 48 0.58 -12.32 -0.88
N GLN A 49 1.62 -11.75 -0.26
CA GLN A 49 2.23 -12.35 0.94
C GLN A 49 1.25 -12.57 2.11
N LYS A 50 0.26 -11.69 2.30
CA LYS A 50 -0.79 -11.88 3.32
C LYS A 50 -1.78 -13.00 2.99
N LEU A 51 -2.08 -13.23 1.71
CA LEU A 51 -2.95 -14.33 1.27
C LEU A 51 -2.25 -15.69 1.38
N TRP A 52 -0.94 -15.74 1.12
CA TRP A 52 -0.14 -16.97 1.21
C TRP A 52 0.05 -17.46 2.66
N GLY A 53 0.04 -16.56 3.65
CA GLY A 53 0.09 -16.94 5.07
C GLY A 53 -1.25 -17.34 5.70
N ALA A 54 -2.37 -17.16 5.00
CA ALA A 54 -3.73 -17.34 5.54
C ALA A 54 -4.39 -18.68 5.16
N LEU A 55 -3.77 -19.51 4.32
CA LEU A 55 -4.26 -20.85 4.00
C LEU A 55 -3.69 -21.86 5.00
N PRO A 56 -4.50 -22.41 5.93
CA PRO A 56 -4.01 -23.21 7.05
C PRO A 56 -3.45 -24.59 6.68
N PHE A 57 -3.44 -24.95 5.39
CA PHE A 57 -3.08 -26.29 4.90
C PHE A 57 -1.84 -26.33 4.00
N TRP A 58 -1.25 -25.18 3.65
CA TRP A 58 -0.09 -25.15 2.76
C TRP A 58 1.23 -25.11 3.53
N LYS A 59 1.40 -26.02 4.49
CA LYS A 59 2.74 -26.41 4.96
C LYS A 59 3.37 -27.33 3.91
N THR A 60 3.68 -26.79 2.74
CA THR A 60 4.68 -27.42 1.89
C THR A 60 6.00 -26.72 2.22
N SER A 61 6.99 -27.51 2.61
CA SER A 61 8.33 -27.03 2.99
C SER A 61 8.90 -26.16 1.88
N SER A 62 9.58 -25.09 2.26
CA SER A 62 10.18 -24.11 1.35
C SER A 62 11.00 -24.73 0.20
N ASP A 63 11.53 -25.95 0.39
CA ASP A 63 12.31 -26.71 -0.60
C ASP A 63 11.51 -27.11 -1.87
N ASP A 64 10.18 -27.25 -1.79
CA ASP A 64 9.39 -27.59 -2.99
C ASP A 64 9.09 -26.35 -3.85
N LEU A 65 9.11 -25.14 -3.29
CA LEU A 65 8.83 -23.90 -4.02
C LEU A 65 9.99 -23.50 -4.95
N GLU A 66 11.24 -23.80 -4.59
CA GLU A 66 12.40 -23.54 -5.46
C GLU A 66 12.33 -24.35 -6.75
N LYS A 67 11.79 -25.59 -6.70
CA LYS A 67 11.61 -26.43 -7.89
C LYS A 67 10.56 -25.92 -8.88
N TYR A 68 9.61 -25.10 -8.43
CA TYR A 68 8.60 -24.48 -9.31
C TYR A 68 9.05 -23.12 -9.85
N ALA A 69 9.87 -22.37 -9.09
CA ALA A 69 10.42 -21.10 -9.54
C ALA A 69 11.39 -21.26 -10.73
N ASP A 70 12.19 -22.33 -10.74
CA ASP A 70 13.15 -22.60 -11.83
C ASP A 70 12.49 -23.23 -13.08
N LYS A 71 11.21 -23.62 -13.02
CA LYS A 71 10.53 -24.35 -14.10
C LYS A 71 9.69 -23.48 -15.05
N GLU A 72 9.54 -22.19 -14.78
CA GLU A 72 8.80 -21.27 -15.66
C GLU A 72 9.71 -20.17 -16.22
N PHE A 73 10.71 -20.54 -17.04
CA PHE A 73 11.36 -19.59 -17.96
C PHE A 73 11.82 -20.28 -19.26
N ASP A 74 10.92 -21.00 -19.92
CA ASP A 74 11.03 -21.28 -21.35
C ASP A 74 9.76 -20.75 -22.05
N LEU A 75 9.80 -19.47 -22.42
CA LEU A 75 8.90 -18.94 -23.45
C LEU A 75 9.59 -19.15 -24.80
N PRO A 76 8.98 -19.92 -25.75
CA PRO A 76 9.54 -20.03 -27.09
C PRO A 76 9.45 -18.66 -27.79
N VAL A 77 10.58 -18.22 -28.34
CA VAL A 77 10.67 -17.12 -29.31
C VAL A 77 10.22 -17.62 -30.69
#